data_AF-A0A7T5EIM2-F1
#
_entry.id   AF-A0A7T5EIM2-F1
#
_cell.length_a   1.000
_cell.length_b   1.000
_cell.length_c   1.000
_cell.angle_alpha   90.00
_cell.angle_beta   90.00
_cell.angle_gamma   90.00
#
_symmetry.space_group_name_H-M   'P 1'
#
loop_
_entity.id
_entity.type
_entity.pdbx_description
1 polymer ?
#
loop_
_entity_poly.entity_id
_entity_poly.type
_entity_poly.pdbx_seq_one_letter_code
_entity_poly.pdbx_strand_id
1 'polypeptide(L)'
;MIEVIVNRAPYGIKEVCISGHANAAAYGSDIVCSAVSAISFGTLNAIHPLLGIVPQVSQAQQGGGFLRWSIPSLEDTELHEKQQLLAESMVISLLAVAEQYGSYVAVQDDKWQGGAS
;
A
#
# COMPACT_ATOMS: atom_id res chain seq x y z
N MET A 1 15.79 2.02 -1.12
CA MET A 1 14.85 1.87 -0.01
C MET A 1 13.46 2.19 -0.54
N ILE A 2 12.49 1.34 -0.25
CA ILE A 2 11.08 1.53 -0.54
C ILE A 2 10.48 2.31 0.63
N GLU A 3 9.67 3.32 0.34
CA GLU A 3 8.93 4.03 1.37
C GLU A 3 7.44 3.86 1.11
N VAL A 4 6.71 3.52 2.17
CA VAL A 4 5.26 3.46 2.20
C VAL A 4 4.77 4.53 3.17
N ILE A 5 3.93 5.44 2.71
CA ILE A 5 3.31 6.49 3.52
C ILE A 5 1.80 6.28 3.51
N VAL A 6 1.22 6.13 4.71
CA VAL A 6 -0.22 5.95 4.91
C VAL A 6 -0.80 7.23 5.49
N ASN A 7 -1.58 7.94 4.68
CA ASN A 7 -2.27 9.15 5.09
C ASN A 7 -3.70 8.79 5.54
N ARG A 8 -4.02 9.08 6.80
CA ARG A 8 -5.33 8.78 7.40
C ARG A 8 -6.21 10.03 7.51
N ALA A 9 -7.51 9.81 7.46
CA ALA A 9 -8.57 10.75 7.79
C ALA A 9 -9.35 10.23 9.01
N PRO A 10 -10.26 11.01 9.62
CA PRO A 10 -11.02 10.57 10.79
C PRO A 10 -11.75 9.23 10.63
N TYR A 11 -12.08 8.84 9.40
CA TYR A 11 -12.88 7.66 9.08
C TYR A 11 -12.09 6.56 8.35
N GLY A 12 -10.76 6.59 8.37
CA GLY A 12 -9.93 5.52 7.80
C GLY A 12 -8.73 6.01 6.99
N ILE A 13 -8.20 5.15 6.15
CA ILE A 13 -7.11 5.48 5.24
C ILE A 13 -7.67 6.35 4.11
N LYS A 14 -7.09 7.54 3.93
CA LYS A 14 -7.40 8.45 2.82
C LYS A 14 -6.53 8.14 1.61
N GLU A 15 -5.30 7.71 1.85
CA GLU A 15 -4.32 7.49 0.79
C GLU A 15 -3.16 6.60 1.24
N VAL A 16 -2.65 5.81 0.30
CA VAL A 16 -1.38 5.08 0.44
C VAL A 16 -0.46 5.48 -0.70
N CYS A 17 0.76 5.91 -0.37
CA CYS A 17 1.82 6.24 -1.31
C CYS A 17 2.98 5.25 -1.16
N ILE A 18 3.50 4.74 -2.28
CA ILE A 18 4.61 3.78 -2.32
C ILE A 18 5.64 4.24 -3.34
N SER A 19 6.86 4.51 -2.90
CA SER A 19 7.99 4.92 -3.74
C SER A 19 9.12 3.89 -3.74
N GLY A 20 9.92 3.83 -4.80
CA GLY A 20 11.11 2.97 -4.88
C GLY A 20 10.85 1.49 -5.13
N HIS A 21 9.59 1.07 -5.35
CA HIS A 21 9.20 -0.34 -5.50
C HIS A 21 9.63 -1.00 -6.83
N ALA A 22 10.11 -0.22 -7.81
CA ALA A 22 10.59 -0.69 -9.11
C ALA A 22 12.12 -0.57 -9.26
N ASN A 23 12.86 -0.30 -8.18
CA ASN A 23 14.31 -0.09 -8.23
C ASN A 23 15.08 -1.40 -7.93
N ALA A 24 15.62 -2.04 -8.95
CA ALA A 24 16.42 -3.25 -8.87
C ALA A 24 17.92 -2.91 -8.93
N ALA A 25 18.54 -2.53 -7.81
CA ALA A 25 19.94 -2.10 -7.80
C ALA A 25 20.88 -2.97 -6.94
N ALA A 26 20.36 -3.79 -6.01
CA ALA A 26 21.18 -4.59 -5.10
C ALA A 26 20.63 -6.01 -4.91
N TYR A 27 21.52 -6.98 -4.74
CA TYR A 27 21.16 -8.38 -4.46
C TYR A 27 20.28 -8.45 -3.20
N GLY A 28 19.09 -9.06 -3.31
CA GLY A 28 18.07 -9.11 -2.26
C GLY A 28 17.00 -8.00 -2.31
N SER A 29 17.29 -6.86 -2.94
CA SER A 29 16.31 -5.77 -3.18
C SER A 29 15.15 -6.24 -4.06
N ASP A 30 15.44 -7.09 -5.05
CA ASP A 30 14.46 -7.56 -6.03
C ASP A 30 13.32 -8.39 -5.40
N ILE A 31 13.63 -9.13 -4.33
CA ILE A 31 12.63 -9.94 -3.60
C ILE A 31 11.67 -9.02 -2.84
N VAL A 32 12.20 -7.97 -2.19
CA VAL A 32 11.39 -7.00 -1.45
C VAL A 32 10.56 -6.14 -2.40
N CYS A 33 11.14 -5.65 -3.50
CA CYS A 33 10.42 -4.94 -4.56
C CYS A 33 9.27 -5.78 -5.13
N SER A 34 9.54 -7.06 -5.40
CA SER A 34 8.52 -8.00 -5.88
C SER A 34 7.40 -8.22 -4.86
N ALA A 35 7.74 -8.40 -3.58
CA ALA A 35 6.76 -8.57 -2.50
C ALA A 35 5.87 -7.33 -2.35
N VAL A 36 6.45 -6.14 -2.27
CA VAL A 36 5.72 -4.87 -2.17
C VAL A 36 4.82 -4.67 -3.40
N SER A 37 5.34 -4.95 -4.60
CA SER A 37 4.56 -4.84 -5.84
C SER A 37 3.40 -5.83 -5.87
N ALA A 38 3.64 -7.10 -5.51
CA ALA A 38 2.61 -8.13 -5.48
C ALA A 38 1.49 -7.82 -4.49
N ILE A 39 1.83 -7.35 -3.28
CA ILE A 39 0.85 -6.91 -2.27
C ILE A 39 0.03 -5.74 -2.80
N SER A 40 0.70 -4.69 -3.29
CA SER A 40 0.04 -3.44 -3.67
C SER A 40 -0.84 -3.61 -4.91
N PHE A 41 -0.30 -4.17 -5.99
CA PHE A 41 -1.07 -4.43 -7.21
C PHE A 41 -2.09 -5.53 -7.01
N GLY A 42 -1.81 -6.55 -6.17
CA GLY A 42 -2.77 -7.57 -5.80
C GLY A 42 -4.02 -6.97 -5.16
N THR A 43 -3.84 -6.10 -4.16
CA THR A 43 -4.95 -5.38 -3.53
C THR A 43 -5.70 -4.51 -4.55
N LEU A 44 -4.99 -3.68 -5.33
CA LEU A 44 -5.62 -2.78 -6.30
C LEU A 44 -6.41 -3.53 -7.38
N ASN A 45 -5.86 -4.62 -7.90
CA ASN A 45 -6.52 -5.46 -8.90
C ASN A 45 -7.75 -6.17 -8.32
N ALA A 46 -7.79 -6.44 -7.02
CA ALA A 46 -8.92 -7.05 -6.35
C ALA A 46 -10.09 -6.07 -6.08
N ILE A 47 -9.84 -4.76 -6.03
CA ILE A 47 -10.88 -3.76 -5.76
C ILE A 47 -12.05 -3.86 -6.75
N HIS A 48 -11.77 -3.88 -8.06
CA HIS A 48 -12.83 -3.88 -9.06
C HIS A 48 -13.65 -5.19 -9.07
N PRO A 49 -13.05 -6.39 -9.10
CA PRO A 49 -13.80 -7.64 -9.07
C PRO A 49 -14.57 -7.88 -7.76
N LEU A 50 -14.05 -7.45 -6.62
CA LEU A 50 -14.70 -7.69 -5.32
C LEU A 50 -15.76 -6.64 -4.98
N LEU A 51 -15.50 -5.37 -5.33
CA LEU A 51 -16.29 -4.23 -4.86
C LEU A 51 -17.02 -3.49 -5.98
N GLY A 52 -16.74 -3.77 -7.25
CA GLY A 52 -17.31 -3.03 -8.38
C GLY A 52 -16.79 -1.59 -8.50
N ILE A 53 -15.77 -1.20 -7.73
CA ILE A 53 -15.18 0.14 -7.74
C ILE A 53 -13.97 0.17 -8.68
N VAL A 54 -13.77 1.27 -9.39
CA VAL A 54 -12.48 1.54 -10.06
C VAL A 54 -11.57 2.27 -9.06
N PRO A 55 -10.43 1.69 -8.65
CA PRO A 55 -9.55 2.35 -7.70
C PRO A 55 -8.93 3.61 -8.32
N GLN A 56 -8.84 4.68 -7.54
CA GLN A 56 -8.20 5.92 -7.98
C GLN A 56 -6.69 5.83 -7.79
N VAL A 57 -5.98 5.50 -8.86
CA VAL A 57 -4.54 5.20 -8.82
C VAL A 57 -3.75 6.15 -9.71
N SER A 58 -2.63 6.67 -9.20
CA SER A 58 -1.62 7.39 -9.98
C SER A 58 -0.29 6.65 -9.92
N GLN A 59 0.41 6.55 -11.05
CA GLN A 59 1.68 5.82 -11.17
C GLN A 59 2.71 6.63 -11.96
N ALA A 60 3.98 6.52 -11.59
CA ALA A 60 5.10 7.03 -12.36
C ALA A 60 6.28 6.07 -12.27
N GLN A 61 7.00 5.85 -13.38
CA GLN A 61 8.17 4.96 -13.39
C GLN A 61 9.47 5.68 -12.98
N GLN A 62 9.52 7.01 -13.11
CA GLN A 62 10.71 7.77 -12.76
C GLN A 62 11.03 7.67 -11.26
N GLY A 63 12.33 7.72 -10.91
CA GLY A 63 12.77 7.66 -9.51
C GLY A 63 12.67 6.29 -8.85
N GLY A 64 12.59 5.20 -9.63
CA GLY A 64 12.49 3.84 -9.09
C GLY A 64 11.06 3.38 -8.80
N GLY A 65 10.06 3.99 -9.45
CA GLY A 65 8.65 3.62 -9.33
C GLY A 65 7.92 4.36 -8.22
N PHE A 66 6.73 4.84 -8.54
CA PHE A 66 5.80 5.50 -7.64
C PHE A 66 4.38 4.99 -7.88
N LEU A 67 3.66 4.73 -6.81
CA LEU A 67 2.27 4.32 -6.78
C LEU A 67 1.54 5.11 -5.70
N ARG A 68 0.43 5.75 -6.07
CA ARG A 68 -0.49 6.40 -5.14
C ARG A 68 -1.87 5.84 -5.33
N TRP A 69 -2.46 5.36 -4.24
CA TRP A 69 -3.87 4.99 -4.19
C TRP A 69 -4.62 5.99 -3.33
N SER A 70 -5.50 6.76 -3.96
CA SER A 70 -6.45 7.64 -3.28
C SER A 70 -7.71 6.86 -2.92
N ILE A 71 -8.14 6.96 -1.66
CA ILE A 71 -9.25 6.20 -1.09
C ILE A 71 -10.32 7.19 -0.61
N PRO A 72 -11.19 7.68 -1.52
CA PRO A 72 -12.25 8.58 -1.14
C PRO A 72 -13.28 7.87 -0.24
N SER A 73 -13.93 8.63 0.63
CA SER A 73 -15.15 8.15 1.29
C SER A 73 -16.23 7.87 0.26
N LEU A 74 -16.93 6.76 0.43
CA LEU A 74 -18.06 6.38 -0.41
C LEU A 74 -19.35 6.64 0.36
N GLU A 75 -20.43 6.98 -0.35
CA GLU A 75 -21.75 7.15 0.25
C GLU A 75 -22.32 5.82 0.76
N ASP A 76 -22.02 4.73 0.05
CA ASP A 76 -22.34 3.37 0.50
C ASP A 76 -21.36 2.95 1.61
N THR A 77 -21.88 2.87 2.83
CA THR A 77 -21.11 2.54 4.03
C THR A 77 -20.55 1.12 4.02
N GLU A 78 -21.31 0.12 3.55
CA GLU A 78 -20.84 -1.27 3.52
C GLU A 78 -19.69 -1.42 2.50
N LEU A 79 -19.85 -0.76 1.36
CA LEU A 79 -18.83 -0.72 0.33
C LEU A 79 -17.56 0.02 0.79
N HIS A 80 -17.75 1.14 1.51
CA HIS A 80 -16.64 1.87 2.12
C HIS A 80 -15.87 1.02 3.14
N GLU A 81 -16.57 0.32 4.03
CA GLU A 81 -15.97 -0.58 5.02
C GLU A 81 -15.15 -1.70 4.35
N LYS A 82 -15.66 -2.33 3.28
CA LYS A 82 -14.93 -3.35 2.53
C LYS A 82 -13.68 -2.78 1.84
N GLN A 83 -13.77 -1.58 1.28
CA GLN A 83 -12.61 -0.91 0.68
C GLN A 83 -11.54 -0.61 1.74
N GLN A 84 -11.95 -0.11 2.91
CA GLN A 84 -11.05 0.14 4.03
C GLN A 84 -10.42 -1.14 4.56
N LEU A 85 -11.17 -2.24 4.64
CA LEU A 85 -10.63 -3.54 5.03
C LEU A 85 -9.52 -4.02 4.09
N LEU A 86 -9.71 -3.88 2.77
CA LEU A 86 -8.68 -4.22 1.79
C LEU A 86 -7.46 -3.30 1.89
N ALA A 87 -7.66 -2.00 2.17
CA ALA A 87 -6.58 -1.05 2.39
C ALA A 87 -5.78 -1.35 3.65
N GLU A 88 -6.44 -1.61 4.78
CA GLU A 88 -5.79 -1.98 6.04
C GLU A 88 -5.04 -3.31 5.91
N SER A 89 -5.63 -4.30 5.22
CA SER A 89 -4.97 -5.58 4.94
C SER A 89 -3.68 -5.40 4.13
N MET A 90 -3.70 -4.51 3.12
CA MET A 90 -2.51 -4.15 2.36
C MET A 90 -1.44 -3.52 3.25
N VAL A 91 -1.81 -2.54 4.08
CA VAL A 91 -0.89 -1.86 5.00
C VAL A 91 -0.27 -2.83 6.01
N ILE A 92 -1.08 -3.71 6.62
CA ILE A 92 -0.61 -4.74 7.56
C ILE A 92 0.37 -5.69 6.86
N SER A 93 0.08 -6.10 5.62
CA SER A 93 0.98 -6.96 4.85
C SER A 93 2.31 -6.26 4.55
N LEU A 94 2.30 -4.96 4.25
CA LEU A 94 3.52 -4.17 4.03
C LEU A 94 4.31 -3.95 5.32
N LEU A 95 3.64 -3.78 6.46
CA LEU A 95 4.28 -3.72 7.78
C LEU A 95 5.00 -5.03 8.11
N ALA A 96 4.39 -6.17 7.84
CA ALA A 96 5.03 -7.47 8.03
C ALA A 96 6.30 -7.64 7.16
N VAL A 97 6.27 -7.14 5.91
CA VAL A 97 7.48 -7.08 5.08
C VAL A 97 8.53 -6.16 5.71
N ALA A 98 8.14 -5.01 6.26
CA ALA A 98 9.06 -4.07 6.89
C ALA A 98 9.67 -4.61 8.20
N GLU A 99 8.94 -5.40 8.98
CA GLU A 99 9.48 -6.08 10.17
C GLU A 99 10.62 -7.04 9.81
N GLN A 100 10.48 -7.77 8.69
CA GLN A 100 11.49 -8.74 8.26
C GLN A 100 12.62 -8.10 7.43
N TYR A 101 12.32 -7.05 6.67
CA TYR A 101 13.22 -6.46 5.68
C TYR A 101 13.39 -4.94 5.85
N GLY A 102 13.39 -4.45 7.09
CA GLY A 102 13.44 -3.01 7.42
C GLY A 102 14.63 -2.22 6.83
N SER A 103 15.71 -2.90 6.43
CA SER A 103 16.82 -2.28 5.69
C SER A 103 16.45 -1.85 4.27
N TYR A 104 15.36 -2.40 3.71
CA TYR A 104 14.93 -2.20 2.33
C TYR A 104 13.60 -1.47 2.21
N VAL A 105 12.70 -1.60 3.19
CA VAL A 105 11.37 -0.98 3.19
C VAL A 105 11.05 -0.34 4.54
N ALA A 106 10.44 0.83 4.50
CA ALA A 106 9.90 1.52 5.67
C ALA A 106 8.42 1.85 5.44
N VAL A 107 7.60 1.70 6.48
CA VAL A 107 6.18 2.06 6.48
C VAL A 107 5.95 3.12 7.53
N GLN A 108 5.38 4.25 7.11
CA GLN A 108 4.97 5.34 7.98
C GLN A 108 3.45 5.37 8.07
N ASP A 109 2.95 5.06 9.25
CA ASP A 109 1.52 5.05 9.56
C ASP A 109 1.30 5.43 11.03
N ASP A 110 0.48 6.46 11.26
CA ASP A 110 0.14 6.94 12.61
C ASP A 110 -0.63 5.92 13.46
N LYS A 111 -1.34 4.96 12.85
CA LYS A 111 -2.10 3.94 13.57
C LYS A 111 -1.23 2.77 14.04
N TRP A 112 -0.27 2.35 13.21
CA TRP A 112 0.46 1.10 13.37
C TRP A 112 1.96 1.31 13.68
N GLN A 113 2.29 2.29 14.53
CA GLN A 113 3.67 2.72 14.82
C GLN A 113 4.59 1.66 15.48
N GLY A 114 4.12 0.43 15.71
CA GLY A 114 4.87 -0.66 16.35
C GLY A 114 4.94 -1.96 15.53
N GLY A 115 4.48 -1.95 14.28
CA GLY A 115 4.36 -3.17 13.47
C GLY A 115 2.96 -3.79 13.50
N ALA A 116 2.81 -4.97 12.90
CA ALA A 116 1.54 -5.68 12.70
C ALA A 116 1.11 -6.55 13.90
N SER A 117 1.73 -6.37 15.08
CA SER A 117 1.58 -7.25 16.25
C SER A 117 0.57 -6.77 17.29
#